data_AF-A0A218VQ85-F1
#
_entry.id   AF-A0A218VQ85-F1
#
_cell.length_a   1.000
_cell.length_b   1.000
_cell.length_c   1.000
_cell.angle_alpha   90.00
_cell.angle_beta   90.00
_cell.angle_gamma   90.00
#
_symmetry.space_group_name_H-M   'P 1'
#
loop_
_entity.id
_entity.type
_entity.pdbx_description
1 polymer ?
#
loop_
_entity_poly.entity_id
_entity_poly.type
_entity_poly.pdbx_seq_one_letter_code
_entity_poly.pdbx_strand_id
1 'polypeptide(L)'
;MGEEDDSIEQAVAARRERLRALKAAQELLTAPEDDSAPQGDEKPDRDNEEDAGEEEDNLSMKFRNYVPHDKQLQEGKVAPPVLPKFEDPLAAEPPALETKDPFVNIAPKKPNWDLRRDVQKKLDKLERRTQKAMYKIMEEQERQKQMAEEDSVNGMQE
;
A
#
# COMPACT_ATOMS: atom_id res chain seq x y z
N MET A 1 10.26 -22.73 -5.04
CA MET A 1 10.32 -21.45 -5.78
C MET A 1 9.25 -21.34 -6.85
N GLY A 2 8.71 -22.41 -7.45
CA GLY A 2 7.68 -22.27 -8.51
C GLY A 2 6.24 -21.98 -8.02
N GLU A 3 5.83 -22.46 -6.84
CA GLU A 3 4.42 -22.37 -6.41
C GLU A 3 3.97 -20.95 -6.02
N GLU A 4 4.90 -20.10 -5.57
CA GLU A 4 4.61 -18.70 -5.24
C GLU A 4 4.49 -17.85 -6.53
N ASP A 5 5.28 -18.15 -7.55
CA ASP A 5 5.23 -17.50 -8.86
C ASP A 5 3.89 -17.82 -9.56
N ASP A 6 3.44 -19.07 -9.50
CA ASP A 6 2.15 -19.50 -10.06
C ASP A 6 0.95 -18.78 -9.39
N SER A 7 1.03 -18.50 -8.07
CA SER A 7 -0.01 -17.77 -7.33
C SER A 7 -0.07 -16.28 -7.71
N ILE A 8 1.09 -15.67 -7.93
CA ILE A 8 1.21 -14.27 -8.38
C ILE A 8 0.65 -14.12 -9.79
N GLU A 9 0.96 -15.05 -10.70
CA GLU A 9 0.43 -15.03 -12.07
C GLU A 9 -1.10 -15.18 -12.11
N GLN A 10 -1.68 -16.04 -11.27
CA GLN A 10 -3.13 -16.18 -11.13
C GLN A 10 -3.79 -14.89 -10.61
N ALA A 11 -3.20 -14.22 -9.62
CA ALA A 11 -3.71 -12.96 -9.10
C ALA A 11 -3.67 -11.83 -10.15
N VAL A 12 -2.60 -11.78 -10.95
CA VAL A 12 -2.46 -10.81 -12.05
C VAL A 12 -3.49 -11.07 -13.16
N ALA A 13 -3.73 -12.34 -13.51
CA ALA A 13 -4.74 -12.73 -14.49
C ALA A 13 -6.15 -12.32 -14.06
N ALA A 14 -6.54 -12.63 -12.82
CA ALA A 14 -7.85 -12.25 -12.27
C ALA A 14 -8.05 -10.73 -12.24
N ARG A 15 -7.01 -9.96 -11.90
CA ARG A 15 -7.05 -8.49 -11.94
C ARG A 15 -7.23 -7.96 -13.37
N ARG A 16 -6.52 -8.55 -14.34
CA ARG A 16 -6.60 -8.15 -15.75
C ARG A 16 -7.99 -8.42 -16.34
N GLU A 17 -8.61 -9.54 -16.00
CA GLU A 17 -9.98 -9.89 -16.42
C GLU A 17 -11.00 -8.90 -15.87
N ARG A 18 -10.93 -8.60 -14.55
CA ARG A 18 -11.80 -7.63 -13.91
C ARG A 18 -11.71 -6.24 -14.55
N LEU A 19 -10.50 -5.78 -14.86
CA LEU A 19 -10.30 -4.49 -15.53
C LEU A 19 -10.84 -4.49 -16.96
N ARG A 20 -10.78 -5.62 -17.67
CA ARG A 20 -11.34 -5.76 -19.01
C ARG A 20 -12.87 -5.68 -19.00
N ALA A 21 -13.52 -6.32 -18.03
CA ALA A 21 -14.97 -6.26 -17.86
C ALA A 21 -15.45 -4.83 -17.56
N LEU A 22 -14.75 -4.11 -16.67
CA LEU A 22 -15.07 -2.70 -16.38
C LEU A 22 -14.89 -1.81 -17.60
N LYS A 23 -13.84 -2.05 -18.40
CA LYS A 23 -13.61 -1.28 -19.63
C LYS A 23 -14.68 -1.54 -20.70
N ALA A 24 -15.14 -2.78 -20.85
CA ALA A 24 -16.22 -3.13 -21.78
C ALA A 24 -17.56 -2.49 -21.35
N ALA A 25 -17.87 -2.50 -20.06
CA ALA A 25 -19.06 -1.82 -19.54
C ALA A 25 -18.98 -0.29 -19.74
N GLN A 26 -17.80 0.30 -19.55
CA GLN A 26 -17.58 1.72 -19.82
C GLN A 26 -17.77 2.05 -21.30
N GLU A 27 -17.28 1.21 -22.21
CA GLU A 27 -17.42 1.39 -23.66
C GLU A 27 -18.89 1.34 -24.11
N LEU A 28 -19.71 0.46 -23.54
CA LEU A 28 -21.16 0.46 -23.79
C LEU A 28 -21.86 1.72 -23.28
N LEU A 29 -21.35 2.34 -22.20
CA LEU A 29 -21.86 3.59 -21.67
C LEU A 29 -21.35 4.83 -22.42
N THR A 30 -20.24 4.71 -23.16
CA THR A 30 -19.61 5.85 -23.87
C THR A 30 -19.69 5.77 -25.38
N ALA A 31 -20.12 4.64 -25.96
CA ALA A 31 -20.51 4.58 -27.35
C ALA A 31 -21.69 5.56 -27.55
N PRO A 32 -21.57 6.56 -28.45
CA PRO A 32 -22.69 7.43 -28.76
C PRO A 32 -23.80 6.55 -29.38
N GLU A 33 -25.01 6.67 -28.84
CA GLU A 33 -26.20 6.11 -29.48
C GLU A 33 -26.30 6.72 -30.88
N ASP A 34 -26.08 5.89 -31.90
CA ASP A 34 -26.33 6.25 -33.28
C ASP A 34 -27.85 6.22 -33.51
N ASP A 35 -28.41 7.41 -33.71
CA ASP A 35 -29.83 7.70 -33.87
C ASP A 35 -30.32 7.13 -35.21
N SER A 36 -30.88 5.93 -35.18
CA SER A 36 -31.66 5.35 -36.28
C SER A 36 -32.70 4.37 -35.72
N ALA A 37 -33.83 4.94 -35.26
CA ALA A 37 -35.05 4.21 -34.93
C ALA A 37 -35.72 3.61 -36.20
N PRO A 38 -36.71 2.69 -36.06
CA PRO A 38 -38.08 3.20 -35.86
C PRO A 38 -38.97 2.40 -34.89
N GLN A 39 -39.83 3.18 -34.23
CA GLN A 39 -41.23 2.95 -33.83
C GLN A 39 -41.62 1.82 -32.86
N GLY A 40 -42.23 2.28 -31.76
CA GLY A 40 -43.19 1.58 -30.92
C GLY A 40 -43.93 2.60 -30.07
N ASP A 41 -44.96 3.21 -30.64
CA ASP A 41 -45.98 4.00 -29.95
C ASP A 41 -46.53 3.27 -28.73
N GLU A 42 -46.69 3.99 -27.60
CA GLU A 42 -47.96 4.07 -26.86
C GLU A 42 -47.76 4.94 -25.60
N LYS A 43 -48.50 6.06 -25.56
CA LYS A 43 -48.79 6.78 -24.32
C LYS A 43 -49.79 5.96 -23.50
N PRO A 44 -49.83 6.14 -22.18
CA PRO A 44 -51.13 6.45 -21.61
C PRO A 44 -51.12 7.66 -20.68
N ASP A 45 -52.26 8.33 -20.74
CA ASP A 45 -52.65 9.53 -20.03
C ASP A 45 -52.69 9.36 -18.52
N ARG A 46 -52.59 10.51 -17.87
CA ARG A 46 -52.83 10.75 -16.46
C ARG A 46 -54.35 10.78 -16.22
N ASP A 47 -54.73 10.40 -15.00
CA ASP A 47 -56.02 10.64 -14.32
C ASP A 47 -57.00 9.44 -14.28
N ASN A 48 -56.98 8.69 -13.17
CA ASN A 48 -58.20 8.36 -12.43
C ASN A 48 -57.84 7.83 -11.01
N GLU A 49 -58.35 8.50 -9.98
CA GLU A 49 -58.28 8.07 -8.59
C GLU A 49 -59.30 6.94 -8.31
N GLU A 50 -59.02 6.17 -7.26
CA GLU A 50 -59.89 5.22 -6.54
C GLU A 50 -60.20 3.88 -7.24
N ASP A 51 -59.45 2.83 -6.87
CA ASP A 51 -60.08 1.56 -6.54
C ASP A 51 -59.34 0.89 -5.37
N ALA A 52 -60.14 0.62 -4.34
CA ALA A 52 -59.72 0.07 -3.08
C ALA A 52 -59.83 -1.45 -3.13
N GLY A 53 -58.77 -2.13 -2.70
CA GLY A 53 -58.86 -3.52 -2.27
C GLY A 53 -58.01 -4.47 -3.09
N GLU A 54 -57.51 -5.48 -2.38
CA GLU A 54 -56.93 -6.71 -2.92
C GLU A 54 -55.44 -6.69 -3.27
N GLU A 55 -54.56 -6.23 -2.35
CA GLU A 55 -53.28 -6.93 -2.05
C GLU A 55 -52.89 -6.73 -0.57
N GLU A 56 -53.75 -7.15 0.36
CA GLU A 56 -53.45 -7.13 1.81
C GLU A 56 -52.59 -8.32 2.30
N ASP A 57 -52.08 -9.15 1.40
CA ASP A 57 -51.18 -10.24 1.76
C ASP A 57 -49.78 -10.01 1.16
N ASN A 58 -48.87 -9.52 2.02
CA ASN A 58 -47.40 -9.70 1.98
C ASN A 58 -46.47 -8.50 1.74
N LEU A 59 -46.89 -7.23 1.90
CA LEU A 59 -45.93 -6.13 2.08
C LEU A 59 -45.50 -5.96 3.54
N SER A 60 -44.64 -6.85 4.05
CA SER A 60 -44.06 -6.68 5.39
C SER A 60 -43.06 -5.50 5.43
N MET A 61 -43.50 -4.35 5.96
CA MET A 61 -42.69 -3.14 6.08
C MET A 61 -41.59 -3.30 7.15
N LYS A 62 -40.32 -3.11 6.80
CA LYS A 62 -39.16 -3.28 7.71
C LYS A 62 -38.53 -1.95 8.09
N PHE A 63 -38.37 -1.71 9.40
CA PHE A 63 -37.81 -0.46 9.93
C PHE A 63 -36.39 -0.67 10.44
N ARG A 64 -35.40 -0.09 9.75
CA ARG A 64 -33.97 -0.21 10.11
C ARG A 64 -33.44 0.99 10.88
N ASN A 65 -33.94 2.21 10.61
CA ASN A 65 -33.47 3.47 11.22
C ASN A 65 -34.62 4.37 11.74
N TYR A 66 -35.81 3.80 11.93
CA TYR A 66 -36.98 4.53 12.42
C TYR A 66 -37.78 3.65 13.38
N VAL A 67 -38.46 4.25 14.36
CA VAL A 67 -39.34 3.54 15.29
C VAL A 67 -40.76 4.06 15.12
N PRO A 68 -41.65 3.27 14.48
CA PRO A 68 -43.06 3.62 14.37
C PRO A 68 -43.72 3.80 15.75
N HIS A 69 -44.63 4.77 15.85
CA HIS A 69 -45.37 5.04 17.09
C HIS A 69 -46.49 4.02 17.33
N ASP A 70 -47.04 3.44 16.26
CA ASP A 70 -48.05 2.38 16.35
C ASP A 70 -47.45 1.04 16.74
N LYS A 71 -48.08 0.39 17.72
CA LYS A 71 -47.60 -0.87 18.32
C LYS A 71 -47.55 -2.03 17.32
N GLN A 72 -48.51 -2.09 16.40
CA GLN A 72 -48.59 -3.14 15.37
C GLN A 72 -47.41 -3.04 14.38
N LEU A 73 -46.90 -1.84 14.14
CA LEU A 73 -45.86 -1.57 13.15
C LEU A 73 -44.45 -1.65 13.76
N GLN A 74 -44.34 -1.67 15.09
CA GLN A 74 -43.08 -1.89 15.81
C GLN A 74 -42.55 -3.32 15.67
N GLU A 75 -43.42 -4.29 15.38
CA GLU A 75 -43.04 -5.69 15.11
C GLU A 75 -42.17 -5.82 13.84
N GLY A 76 -42.28 -4.85 12.91
CA GLY A 76 -41.43 -4.75 11.72
C GLY A 76 -40.02 -4.18 11.96
N LYS A 77 -39.63 -3.89 13.21
CA LYS A 77 -38.30 -3.35 13.53
C LYS A 77 -37.22 -4.41 13.33
N VAL A 78 -36.26 -4.11 12.46
CA VAL A 78 -35.13 -5.01 12.18
C VAL A 78 -34.08 -4.85 13.27
N ALA A 79 -33.76 -5.95 13.96
CA ALA A 79 -32.67 -5.96 14.93
C ALA A 79 -31.32 -5.74 14.22
N PRO A 80 -30.41 -4.94 14.80
CA PRO A 80 -29.07 -4.80 14.25
C PRO A 80 -28.36 -6.16 14.22
N PRO A 81 -27.57 -6.44 13.16
CA PRO A 81 -26.84 -7.70 13.07
C PRO A 81 -25.91 -7.85 14.26
N VAL A 82 -26.05 -8.96 15.00
CA VAL A 82 -25.16 -9.29 16.11
C VAL A 82 -23.80 -9.62 15.52
N LEU A 83 -22.83 -8.73 15.74
CA LEU A 83 -21.47 -9.00 15.34
C LEU A 83 -20.95 -10.23 16.10
N PRO A 84 -20.26 -11.16 15.44
CA PRO A 84 -19.55 -12.21 16.15
C PRO A 84 -18.62 -11.54 17.16
N LYS A 85 -18.65 -12.03 18.41
CA LYS A 85 -17.71 -11.58 19.43
C LYS A 85 -16.32 -11.88 18.90
N PHE A 86 -15.58 -10.83 18.59
CA PHE A 86 -14.20 -10.93 18.17
C PHE A 86 -13.44 -11.55 19.34
N GLU A 87 -13.07 -12.82 19.21
CA GLU A 87 -12.08 -13.43 20.09
C GLU A 87 -10.75 -12.82 19.69
N ASP A 88 -10.23 -11.97 20.56
CA ASP A 88 -8.95 -11.29 20.36
C ASP A 88 -7.85 -12.36 20.28
N PRO A 89 -7.22 -12.59 19.11
CA PRO A 89 -6.23 -13.65 18.94
C PRO A 89 -4.91 -13.38 19.69
N LEU A 90 -4.85 -12.34 20.54
CA LEU A 90 -3.71 -12.03 21.41
C LEU A 90 -3.53 -12.99 22.60
N ALA A 91 -4.50 -13.86 22.92
CA ALA A 91 -4.33 -14.81 24.02
C ALA A 91 -3.41 -16.00 23.71
N ALA A 92 -3.11 -16.24 22.43
CA ALA A 92 -2.13 -17.24 22.01
C ALA A 92 -0.91 -16.51 21.44
N GLU A 93 0.08 -16.25 22.28
CA GLU A 93 1.39 -15.73 21.83
C GLU A 93 1.95 -16.66 20.73
N PRO A 94 2.13 -16.18 19.49
CA PRO A 94 2.94 -16.91 18.52
C PRO A 94 4.41 -16.89 19.00
N PRO A 95 5.22 -17.94 18.72
CA PRO A 95 6.64 -17.90 19.02
C PRO A 95 7.25 -16.69 18.31
N ALA A 96 7.96 -15.85 19.08
CA ALA A 96 8.56 -14.61 18.62
C ALA A 96 9.54 -14.87 17.46
N LEU A 97 9.01 -14.80 16.23
CA LEU A 97 9.83 -14.57 15.06
C LEU A 97 10.22 -13.10 15.11
N GLU A 98 11.50 -12.83 15.34
CA GLU A 98 12.08 -11.49 15.22
C GLU A 98 12.01 -11.02 13.76
N THR A 99 10.83 -10.72 13.26
CA THR A 99 10.70 -9.81 12.13
C THR A 99 11.01 -8.43 12.67
N LYS A 100 12.30 -8.06 12.63
CA LYS A 100 12.76 -6.69 12.81
C LYS A 100 12.07 -5.85 11.76
N ASP A 101 10.92 -5.33 12.15
CA ASP A 101 10.02 -4.62 11.28
C ASP A 101 10.73 -3.32 10.88
N PRO A 102 11.18 -3.18 9.61
CA PRO A 102 12.08 -2.09 9.22
C PRO A 102 11.41 -0.71 9.30
N PHE A 103 10.09 -0.70 9.55
CA PHE A 103 9.25 0.48 9.65
C PHE A 103 9.09 1.03 11.08
N VAL A 104 9.38 0.26 12.14
CA VAL A 104 9.17 0.70 13.53
C VAL A 104 10.16 1.79 13.97
N ASN A 105 11.22 2.02 13.19
CA ASN A 105 12.23 3.06 13.44
C ASN A 105 12.09 4.30 12.51
N ILE A 106 10.93 4.50 11.89
CA ILE A 106 10.65 5.72 11.11
C ILE A 106 10.11 6.78 12.06
N ALA A 107 10.93 7.17 13.04
CA ALA A 107 10.77 8.48 13.64
C ALA A 107 10.88 9.55 12.53
N PRO A 108 10.25 10.73 12.68
CA PRO A 108 10.47 11.85 11.77
C PRO A 108 11.98 12.13 11.71
N LYS A 109 12.62 11.69 10.63
CA LYS A 109 14.06 11.88 10.46
C LYS A 109 14.33 13.38 10.37
N LYS A 110 15.53 13.80 10.78
CA LYS A 110 15.99 15.18 10.60
C LYS A 110 15.75 15.59 9.13
N PRO A 111 15.29 16.82 8.83
CA PRO A 111 15.07 17.27 7.44
C PRO A 111 16.30 17.06 6.53
N ASN A 112 17.49 17.10 7.12
CA ASN A 112 18.78 16.93 6.44
C ASN A 112 19.25 15.47 6.34
N TRP A 113 18.46 14.47 6.74
CA TRP A 113 18.95 13.08 6.82
C TRP A 113 19.34 12.53 5.44
N ASP A 114 18.57 12.90 4.42
CA ASP A 114 18.73 12.41 3.06
C ASP A 114 20.00 12.99 2.43
N LEU A 115 20.21 14.30 2.61
CA LEU A 115 21.44 14.96 2.19
C LEU A 115 22.66 14.36 2.90
N ARG A 116 22.58 14.10 4.21
CA ARG A 116 23.68 13.43 4.94
C ARG A 116 23.98 12.07 4.35
N ARG A 117 22.95 11.25 4.10
CA ARG A 117 23.10 9.91 3.49
C ARG A 117 23.75 9.99 2.10
N ASP A 118 23.30 10.91 1.27
CA ASP A 118 23.76 11.01 -0.12
C ASP A 118 25.17 11.62 -0.22
N VAL A 119 25.53 12.53 0.68
CA VAL A 119 26.88 13.10 0.80
C VAL A 119 27.85 12.11 1.47
N GLN A 120 27.38 11.27 2.41
CA GLN A 120 28.23 10.35 3.17
C GLN A 120 29.06 9.45 2.25
N LYS A 121 28.46 8.87 1.19
CA LYS A 121 29.18 7.99 0.25
C LYS A 121 30.35 8.69 -0.44
N LYS A 122 30.21 9.99 -0.75
CA LYS A 122 31.28 10.80 -1.37
C LYS A 122 32.38 11.12 -0.35
N LEU A 123 31.99 11.45 0.88
CA LEU A 123 32.92 11.69 1.98
C LEU A 123 33.72 10.44 2.31
N ASP A 124 33.08 9.27 2.44
CA ASP A 124 33.77 8.00 2.73
C ASP A 124 34.82 7.67 1.65
N LYS A 125 34.48 7.92 0.37
CA LYS A 125 35.42 7.70 -0.74
C LYS A 125 36.60 8.66 -0.68
N LEU A 126 36.35 9.92 -0.31
CA LEU A 126 37.41 10.92 -0.14
C LEU A 126 38.29 10.57 1.07
N GLU A 127 37.69 10.25 2.20
CA GLU A 127 38.36 9.86 3.44
C GLU A 127 39.28 8.66 3.22
N ARG A 128 38.82 7.60 2.54
CA ARG A 128 39.67 6.45 2.19
C ARG A 128 40.89 6.85 1.34
N ARG A 129 40.73 7.81 0.42
CA ARG A 129 41.85 8.32 -0.39
C ARG A 129 42.80 9.17 0.43
N THR A 130 42.27 10.03 1.30
CA THR A 130 43.06 10.87 2.21
C THR A 130 43.86 10.01 3.18
N GLN A 131 43.25 9.00 3.80
CA GLN A 131 43.94 8.04 4.64
C GLN A 131 45.05 7.34 3.87
N LYS A 132 44.75 6.81 2.67
CA LYS A 132 45.78 6.17 1.83
C LYS A 132 46.92 7.11 1.44
N ALA A 133 46.63 8.38 1.18
CA ALA A 133 47.66 9.39 0.90
C ALA A 133 48.51 9.68 2.13
N MET A 134 47.90 9.82 3.31
CA MET A 134 48.61 9.98 4.58
C MET A 134 49.55 8.80 4.85
N TYR A 135 49.08 7.56 4.67
CA TYR A 135 49.92 6.36 4.82
C TYR A 135 51.14 6.38 3.89
N LYS A 136 50.96 6.77 2.62
CA LYS A 136 52.08 6.87 1.66
C LYS A 136 53.10 7.93 2.06
N ILE A 137 52.64 9.10 2.52
CA ILE A 137 53.53 10.16 2.98
C ILE A 137 54.33 9.68 4.19
N MET A 138 53.68 8.98 5.13
CA MET A 138 54.34 8.42 6.31
C MET A 138 55.42 7.40 5.92
N GLU A 139 55.12 6.49 4.98
CA GLU A 139 56.07 5.49 4.47
C GLU A 139 57.27 6.14 3.76
N GLU A 140 57.03 7.17 2.95
CA GLU A 140 58.12 7.89 2.28
C GLU A 140 59.01 8.65 3.26
N GLN A 141 58.42 9.30 4.27
CA GLN A 141 59.17 9.99 5.32
C GLN A 141 60.01 9.02 6.15
N GLU A 142 59.45 7.86 6.50
CA GLU A 142 60.18 6.82 7.22
C GLU A 142 61.35 6.29 6.39
N ARG A 143 61.14 6.01 5.11
CA ARG A 143 62.20 5.59 4.18
C ARG A 143 63.30 6.65 4.04
N GLN A 144 62.94 7.92 3.89
CA GLN A 144 63.92 9.02 3.81
C GLN A 144 64.73 9.15 5.10
N LYS A 145 64.08 8.97 6.26
CA LYS A 145 64.76 8.99 7.55
C LYS A 145 65.75 7.83 7.68
N GLN A 146 65.36 6.62 7.27
CA GLN A 146 66.24 5.44 7.25
C GLN A 146 67.45 5.65 6.33
N MET A 147 67.24 6.16 5.10
CA MET A 147 68.33 6.47 4.17
C MET A 147 69.29 7.52 4.74
N ALA A 148 68.76 8.59 5.35
CA ALA A 148 69.60 9.61 5.98
C ALA A 148 70.41 9.08 7.18
N GLU A 149 69.84 8.12 7.92
CA GLU A 149 70.53 7.45 9.02
C GLU A 149 71.63 6.50 8.49
N GLU A 150 71.37 5.75 7.41
CA GLU A 150 72.35 4.90 6.73
C GLU A 150 73.52 5.71 6.13
N ASP A 151 73.24 6.82 5.45
CA ASP A 151 74.26 7.71 4.89
C ASP A 151 75.11 8.37 5.99
N SER A 152 74.50 8.73 7.13
CA SER A 152 75.22 9.26 8.29
C SER A 152 76.14 8.22 8.93
N VAL A 153 75.75 6.94 8.95
CA VAL A 153 76.56 5.87 9.53
C VAL A 153 77.72 5.49 8.61
N ASN A 154 77.51 5.47 7.29
CA ASN A 154 78.57 5.18 6.32
C ASN A 154 79.62 6.30 6.24
N GLY A 155 79.21 7.57 6.29
CA GLY A 155 80.14 8.71 6.27
C GLY A 155 81.00 8.86 7.55
N MET A 156 80.72 8.11 8.61
CA MET A 156 81.55 8.06 9.82
C MET A 156 82.59 6.91 9.80
N GLN A 157 82.55 6.03 8.80
CA GLN A 157 83.46 4.87 8.69
C GLN A 157 84.56 5.02 7.63
N GLU A 158 84.55 6.08 6.81
CA GLU A 158 85.68 6.51 5.96
C GLU A 158 86.50 7.62 6.62
#